data_AF-A0A7V8SYJ6-F1
#
_entry.id   AF-A0A7V8SYJ6-F1
#
_cell.length_a   1.000
_cell.length_b   1.000
_cell.length_c   1.000
_cell.angle_alpha   90.00
_cell.angle_beta   90.00
_cell.angle_gamma   90.00
#
_symmetry.space_group_name_H-M   'P 1'
#
loop_
_entity.id
_entity.type
_entity.pdbx_description
1 polymer ?
#
loop_
_entity_poly.entity_id
_entity_poly.type
_entity_poly.pdbx_seq_one_letter_code
_entity_poly.pdbx_strand_id
1 'polypeptide(L)'
;CAVYVLARRLGGAWGGLLCLSLYVSTPAFLAFGPLVHTDVALTLFSLLALWTFASVWREPTRGNVLLFGLSLAGALLSKFTAGVLFFAFAVFVLSLLWRRVPGTPEGKADARTWRRARLRATLLGALCAALIVYVFYLGLSWHQPSSALDRLGTGPLALFFRRLLLPPVLYFRGVFWVLLTGTRPTFVLGQSYPHGVWFYFPVVFAFKSPLGFLLLLPVSLLIALRRRSRSGSGVSTIPSQIALDWRVLWVSLLVFTATCMLSRLDISIRHFTVPLVLLILLLAPVPRMLGGPRRSGVSVGGVAVAALAASCLFTAIRAYPYYFPFINSLSLGHPAYELVNDSNVDWNQSLPELHRFVEQHGLERIAVDEYGFSDPTVFVPRAHVWNCQAPMPEDSGHWVALSANMILDGHNCAWLMQYPHEALAGGSMYVVRLYAQIPAAGRPGGPPLPSSFRQFGGALFDIPGLFQHLYQHPDDLPRAMEWMQAAYTAMSKSPGPPPKFPWER
;
A
#
# COMPACT_ATOMS: atom_id res chain seq x y z
N CYS A 1 -0.06 0.65 19.49
CA CYS A 1 0.20 -0.28 20.62
C CYS A 1 0.96 -1.56 20.23
N ALA A 2 0.53 -2.32 19.21
CA ALA A 2 1.16 -3.62 18.86
C ALA A 2 2.67 -3.52 18.56
N VAL A 3 3.10 -2.58 17.72
CA VAL A 3 4.53 -2.38 17.36
C VAL A 3 5.42 -2.26 18.60
N TYR A 4 5.04 -1.41 19.56
CA TYR A 4 5.78 -1.24 20.82
C TYR A 4 5.88 -2.53 21.62
N VAL A 5 4.76 -3.25 21.81
CA VAL A 5 4.72 -4.47 22.63
C VAL A 5 5.60 -5.57 22.04
N LEU A 6 5.51 -5.77 20.72
CA LEU A 6 6.31 -6.80 20.04
C LEU A 6 7.79 -6.42 20.00
N ALA A 7 8.11 -5.17 19.64
CA ALA A 7 9.48 -4.67 19.65
C ALA A 7 10.11 -4.69 21.05
N ARG A 8 9.33 -4.40 22.10
CA ARG A 8 9.81 -4.49 23.49
C ARG A 8 10.24 -5.91 23.85
N ARG A 9 9.56 -6.95 23.36
CA ARG A 9 9.96 -8.34 23.56
C ARG A 9 11.25 -8.69 22.80
N LEU A 10 11.49 -8.09 21.64
CA LEU A 10 12.71 -8.29 20.85
C LEU A 10 13.92 -7.54 21.40
N GLY A 11 13.72 -6.29 21.84
CA GLY A 11 14.79 -5.33 22.08
C GLY A 11 14.80 -4.66 23.46
N GLY A 12 13.88 -5.01 24.36
CA GLY A 12 13.65 -4.30 25.62
C GLY A 12 12.88 -2.99 25.44
N ALA A 13 12.67 -2.24 26.53
CA ALA A 13 11.83 -1.03 26.52
C ALA A 13 12.30 0.01 25.48
N TRP A 14 13.61 0.26 25.39
CA TRP A 14 14.20 1.18 24.41
C TRP A 14 14.04 0.72 22.97
N GLY A 15 14.15 -0.59 22.69
CA GLY A 15 13.84 -1.16 21.37
C GLY A 15 12.38 -0.96 21.00
N GLY A 16 11.48 -1.13 21.97
CA GLY A 16 10.07 -0.80 21.84
C GLY A 16 9.82 0.65 21.47
N LEU A 17 10.45 1.58 22.20
CA LEU A 17 10.32 3.02 21.96
C LEU A 17 10.90 3.44 20.61
N LEU A 18 12.05 2.89 20.20
CA LEU A 18 12.63 3.15 18.88
C LEU A 18 11.66 2.74 17.77
N CYS A 19 11.18 1.50 17.77
CA CYS A 19 10.26 1.02 16.73
C CYS A 19 8.93 1.79 16.73
N LEU A 20 8.41 2.14 17.91
CA LEU A 20 7.21 2.97 18.02
C LEU A 20 7.44 4.35 17.40
N SER A 21 8.56 5.01 17.75
CA SER A 21 8.91 6.34 17.25
C SER A 21 9.02 6.35 15.73
N LEU A 22 9.67 5.33 15.14
CA LEU A 22 9.77 5.19 13.69
C LEU A 22 8.40 4.94 13.04
N TYR A 23 7.57 4.06 13.62
CA TYR A 23 6.23 3.79 13.10
C TYR A 23 5.35 5.04 13.07
N VAL A 24 5.27 5.78 14.19
CA VAL A 24 4.41 6.98 14.28
C VAL A 24 4.95 8.18 13.52
N SER A 25 6.21 8.15 13.08
CA SER A 25 6.83 9.20 12.26
C SER A 25 6.97 8.82 10.79
N THR A 26 6.53 7.62 10.38
CA THR A 26 6.60 7.19 8.99
C THR A 26 5.44 7.79 8.19
N PRO A 27 5.70 8.62 7.16
CA PRO A 27 4.67 9.32 6.41
C PRO A 27 3.64 8.40 5.76
N ALA A 28 4.03 7.19 5.34
CA ALA A 28 3.08 6.21 4.81
C ALA A 28 1.99 5.84 5.84
N PHE A 29 2.33 5.59 7.10
CA PHE A 29 1.32 5.28 8.12
C PHE A 29 0.51 6.50 8.56
N LEU A 30 1.10 7.70 8.52
CA LEU A 30 0.40 8.95 8.80
C LEU A 30 -0.59 9.33 7.69
N ALA A 31 -0.24 9.07 6.43
CA ALA A 31 -1.10 9.34 5.27
C ALA A 31 -2.27 8.34 5.18
N PHE A 32 -2.00 7.04 5.33
CA PHE A 32 -3.03 6.00 5.12
C PHE A 32 -3.73 5.54 6.40
N GLY A 33 -3.25 5.93 7.58
CA GLY A 33 -3.88 5.60 8.86
C GLY A 33 -5.29 6.16 9.05
N PRO A 34 -5.53 7.44 8.72
CA PRO A 34 -6.87 8.06 8.82
C PRO A 34 -7.85 7.63 7.71
N LEU A 35 -7.35 7.04 6.63
CA LEU A 35 -8.18 6.69 5.47
C LEU A 35 -8.83 5.31 5.62
N VAL A 36 -10.07 5.17 5.15
CA VAL A 36 -10.80 3.90 5.17
C VAL A 36 -10.26 2.97 4.08
N HIS A 37 -9.16 2.27 4.40
CA HIS A 37 -8.50 1.29 3.53
C HIS A 37 -8.15 0.01 4.28
N THR A 38 -7.82 -1.04 3.52
CA THR A 38 -7.53 -2.37 4.06
C THR A 38 -6.06 -2.60 4.39
N ASP A 39 -5.15 -1.72 3.97
CA ASP A 39 -3.69 -1.92 4.08
C ASP A 39 -3.17 -1.90 5.52
N VAL A 40 -3.65 -0.97 6.34
CA VAL A 40 -3.24 -0.85 7.74
C VAL A 40 -3.78 -2.02 8.57
N ALA A 41 -5.03 -2.45 8.29
CA ALA A 41 -5.62 -3.63 8.90
C ALA A 41 -4.85 -4.91 8.52
N LEU A 42 -4.54 -5.09 7.22
CA LEU A 42 -3.69 -6.18 6.74
C LEU A 42 -2.33 -6.17 7.46
N THR A 43 -1.71 -5.00 7.62
CA THR A 43 -0.40 -4.86 8.28
C THR A 43 -0.45 -5.33 9.74
N LEU A 44 -1.47 -4.88 10.49
CA LEU A 44 -1.66 -5.29 11.87
C LEU A 44 -1.87 -6.79 12.00
N PHE A 45 -2.85 -7.35 11.27
CA PHE A 45 -3.18 -8.77 11.41
C PHE A 45 -2.09 -9.69 10.83
N SER A 46 -1.38 -9.27 9.78
CA SER A 46 -0.19 -9.99 9.30
C SER A 46 0.87 -10.05 10.38
N LEU A 47 1.16 -8.92 11.04
CA LEU A 47 2.13 -8.88 12.14
C LEU A 47 1.70 -9.79 13.31
N LEU A 48 0.43 -9.76 13.69
CA LEU A 48 -0.09 -10.64 14.74
C LEU A 48 -0.06 -12.12 14.34
N ALA A 49 -0.39 -12.45 13.08
CA ALA A 49 -0.35 -13.81 12.55
C ALA A 49 1.08 -14.36 12.54
N LEU A 50 2.07 -13.56 12.13
CA LEU A 50 3.48 -13.94 12.18
C LEU A 50 3.95 -14.16 13.64
N TRP A 51 3.55 -13.29 14.56
CA TRP A 51 3.96 -13.38 15.97
C TRP A 51 3.33 -14.59 16.69
N THR A 52 2.05 -14.84 16.45
CA THR A 52 1.32 -15.99 17.01
C THR A 52 1.75 -17.30 16.34
N PHE A 53 2.09 -17.28 15.05
CA PHE A 53 2.76 -18.40 14.38
C PHE A 53 4.08 -18.75 15.05
N ALA A 54 4.94 -17.75 15.34
CA ALA A 54 6.18 -17.99 16.10
C ALA A 54 5.89 -18.61 17.48
N SER A 55 4.80 -18.18 18.14
CA SER A 55 4.36 -18.72 19.44
C SER A 55 3.89 -20.17 19.35
N VAL A 56 3.16 -20.56 18.29
CA VAL A 56 2.80 -21.97 18.00
C VAL A 56 4.04 -22.82 17.78
N TRP A 57 5.05 -22.29 17.09
CA TRP A 57 6.30 -23.00 16.82
C TRP A 57 7.19 -23.15 18.06
N ARG A 58 7.12 -22.19 18.98
CA ARG A 58 7.72 -22.31 20.32
C ARG A 58 7.01 -23.41 21.10
N GLU A 59 5.70 -23.25 21.28
CA GLU A 59 4.86 -24.10 22.12
C GLU A 59 3.49 -24.35 21.45
N PRO A 60 3.22 -25.58 20.96
CA PRO A 60 1.98 -25.91 20.24
C PRO A 60 0.80 -26.15 21.20
N THR A 61 0.45 -25.17 22.02
CA THR A 61 -0.70 -25.21 22.94
C THR A 61 -2.01 -24.82 22.25
N ARG A 62 -3.16 -25.26 22.79
CA ARG A 62 -4.49 -24.89 22.26
C ARG A 62 -4.70 -23.38 22.22
N GLY A 63 -4.23 -22.66 23.24
CA GLY A 63 -4.30 -21.20 23.30
C GLY A 63 -3.51 -20.53 22.18
N ASN A 64 -2.28 -20.97 21.91
CA ASN A 64 -1.47 -20.42 20.81
C ASN A 64 -2.08 -20.74 19.45
N VAL A 65 -2.64 -21.93 19.26
CA VAL A 65 -3.34 -22.32 18.03
C VAL A 65 -4.57 -21.44 17.78
N LEU A 66 -5.37 -21.16 18.82
CA LEU A 66 -6.53 -20.27 18.72
C LEU A 66 -6.11 -18.83 18.39
N LEU A 67 -5.11 -18.29 19.09
CA LEU A 67 -4.59 -16.94 18.81
C LEU A 67 -4.02 -16.81 17.40
N PHE A 68 -3.34 -17.85 16.91
CA PHE A 68 -2.87 -17.90 15.53
C PHE A 68 -4.04 -17.96 14.53
N GLY A 69 -5.05 -18.80 14.78
CA GLY A 69 -6.25 -18.88 13.94
C GLY A 69 -7.01 -17.56 13.87
N LEU A 70 -7.23 -16.89 15.00
CA LEU A 70 -7.88 -15.56 15.07
C LEU A 70 -7.07 -14.49 14.31
N SER A 71 -5.75 -14.46 14.50
CA SER A 71 -4.88 -13.47 13.85
C SER A 71 -4.83 -13.69 12.33
N LEU A 72 -4.72 -14.94 11.89
CA LEU A 72 -4.72 -15.30 10.47
C LEU A 72 -6.08 -15.02 9.82
N ALA A 73 -7.19 -15.33 10.51
CA ALA A 73 -8.54 -14.97 10.03
C ALA A 73 -8.69 -13.46 9.85
N GLY A 74 -8.23 -12.66 10.83
CA GLY A 74 -8.23 -11.20 10.72
C GLY A 74 -7.46 -10.70 9.50
N ALA A 75 -6.32 -11.32 9.17
CA ALA A 75 -5.55 -10.96 7.98
C ALA A 75 -6.30 -11.31 6.69
N LEU A 76 -6.83 -12.53 6.59
CA LEU A 76 -7.58 -13.03 5.43
C LEU A 76 -8.88 -12.24 5.19
N LEU A 77 -9.56 -11.80 6.26
CA LEU A 77 -10.74 -10.94 6.18
C LEU A 77 -10.40 -9.48 5.85
N SER A 78 -9.18 -9.03 6.16
CA SER A 78 -8.75 -7.66 5.85
C SER A 78 -8.48 -7.46 4.36
N LYS A 79 -7.73 -8.38 3.73
CA LYS A 79 -7.34 -8.25 2.32
C LYS A 79 -6.97 -9.61 1.72
N PHE A 80 -7.43 -9.91 0.50
CA PHE A 80 -7.16 -11.19 -0.17
C PHE A 80 -5.67 -11.47 -0.39
N THR A 81 -4.83 -10.43 -0.50
CA THR A 81 -3.37 -10.57 -0.60
C THR A 81 -2.71 -11.09 0.68
N ALA A 82 -3.45 -11.23 1.80
CA ALA A 82 -2.98 -11.91 3.00
C ALA A 82 -2.55 -13.36 2.76
N GLY A 83 -2.94 -13.97 1.63
CA GLY A 83 -2.46 -15.27 1.19
C GLY A 83 -0.92 -15.38 1.14
N VAL A 84 -0.20 -14.27 1.02
CA VAL A 84 1.28 -14.22 1.09
C VAL A 84 1.83 -14.79 2.42
N LEU A 85 1.06 -14.73 3.51
CA LEU A 85 1.42 -15.33 4.79
C LEU A 85 1.69 -16.84 4.68
N PHE A 86 0.93 -17.56 3.85
CA PHE A 86 1.15 -19.00 3.67
C PHE A 86 2.51 -19.30 3.04
N PHE A 87 2.97 -18.47 2.10
CA PHE A 87 4.33 -18.58 1.56
C PHE A 87 5.37 -18.26 2.62
N ALA A 88 5.14 -17.25 3.46
CA ALA A 88 6.05 -16.92 4.58
C ALA A 88 6.16 -18.09 5.57
N PHE A 89 5.06 -18.75 5.91
CA PHE A 89 5.06 -19.94 6.76
C PHE A 89 5.81 -21.10 6.10
N ALA A 90 5.56 -21.37 4.81
CA ALA A 90 6.23 -22.44 4.07
C ALA A 90 7.75 -22.22 3.99
N VAL A 91 8.19 -21.00 3.62
CA VAL A 91 9.61 -20.64 3.55
C VAL A 91 10.26 -20.70 4.93
N PHE A 92 9.55 -20.32 6.00
CA PHE A 92 10.04 -20.50 7.36
C PHE A 92 10.30 -21.98 7.66
N VAL A 93 9.37 -22.88 7.35
CA VAL A 93 9.53 -24.33 7.56
C VAL A 93 10.72 -24.87 6.77
N LEU A 94 10.85 -24.47 5.50
CA LEU A 94 11.98 -24.85 4.65
C LEU A 94 13.31 -24.35 5.22
N SER A 95 13.34 -23.13 5.75
CA SER A 95 14.55 -22.57 6.33
C SER A 95 15.07 -23.42 7.50
N LEU A 96 14.19 -24.09 8.26
CA LEU A 96 14.58 -24.99 9.34
C LEU A 96 15.41 -26.19 8.86
N LEU A 97 15.36 -26.54 7.57
CA LEU A 97 16.21 -27.59 6.98
C LEU A 97 17.67 -27.15 6.90
N TRP A 98 17.93 -25.87 6.62
CA TRP A 98 19.27 -25.32 6.49
C TRP A 98 19.90 -24.93 7.82
N ARG A 99 19.09 -24.47 8.77
CA ARG A 99 19.59 -24.04 10.09
C ARG A 99 18.60 -24.44 11.17
N ARG A 100 19.06 -25.13 12.21
CA ARG A 100 18.23 -25.46 13.38
C ARG A 100 17.99 -24.20 14.23
N VAL A 101 16.89 -24.17 14.96
CA VAL A 101 16.57 -23.11 15.93
C VAL A 101 16.75 -23.66 17.34
N PRO A 102 17.14 -22.86 18.35
CA PRO A 102 17.23 -23.34 19.73
C PRO A 102 15.97 -24.07 20.17
N GLY A 103 16.14 -25.21 20.84
CA GLY A 103 15.04 -26.10 21.24
C GLY A 103 14.63 -27.17 20.22
N THR A 104 15.31 -27.25 19.06
CA THR A 104 15.15 -28.40 18.14
C THR A 104 15.90 -29.62 18.69
N PRO A 105 15.27 -30.80 18.83
CA PRO A 105 15.96 -32.02 19.26
C PRO A 105 17.15 -32.40 18.36
N GLU A 106 18.19 -33.01 18.93
CA GLU A 106 19.40 -33.35 18.19
C GLU A 106 19.21 -34.55 17.25
N GLY A 107 18.47 -35.56 17.73
CA GLY A 107 18.13 -36.79 17.00
C GLY A 107 17.20 -36.55 15.81
N LYS A 108 17.47 -37.21 14.68
CA LYS A 108 16.67 -37.06 13.44
C LYS A 108 15.21 -37.48 13.64
N ALA A 109 14.95 -38.54 14.41
CA ALA A 109 13.60 -39.03 14.70
C ALA A 109 12.82 -38.03 15.58
N ASP A 110 13.43 -37.56 16.67
CA ASP A 110 12.82 -36.60 17.59
C ASP A 110 12.58 -35.24 16.94
N ALA A 111 13.50 -34.78 16.09
CA ALA A 111 13.32 -33.56 15.31
C ALA A 111 12.14 -33.67 14.32
N ARG A 112 11.91 -34.85 13.73
CA ARG A 112 10.74 -35.10 12.88
C ARG A 112 9.44 -35.06 13.69
N THR A 113 9.41 -35.71 14.84
CA THR A 113 8.24 -35.71 15.75
C THR A 113 7.94 -34.30 16.25
N TRP A 114 8.97 -33.56 16.65
CA TRP A 114 8.88 -32.15 17.04
C TRP A 114 8.27 -31.30 15.92
N ARG A 115 8.78 -31.40 14.68
CA ARG A 115 8.23 -30.66 13.51
C ARG A 115 6.80 -31.05 13.21
N ARG A 116 6.47 -32.35 13.22
CA ARG A 116 5.11 -32.84 12.97
C ARG A 116 4.10 -32.25 13.94
N ALA A 117 4.43 -32.15 15.23
CA ALA A 117 3.54 -31.53 16.22
C ALA A 117 3.27 -30.04 15.91
N ARG A 118 4.31 -29.26 15.56
CA ARG A 118 4.16 -27.84 15.20
C ARG A 118 3.42 -27.63 13.87
N LEU A 119 3.67 -28.48 12.89
CA LEU A 119 2.96 -28.47 11.60
C LEU A 119 1.47 -28.81 11.79
N ARG A 120 1.15 -29.82 12.61
CA ARG A 120 -0.24 -30.14 12.97
C ARG A 120 -0.91 -28.95 13.67
N ALA A 121 -0.24 -28.32 14.63
CA ALA A 121 -0.76 -27.15 15.31
C ALA A 121 -0.97 -25.95 14.36
N THR A 122 -0.04 -25.74 13.41
CA THR A 122 -0.19 -24.73 12.35
C THR A 122 -1.39 -25.03 11.45
N LEU A 123 -1.55 -26.29 11.04
CA LEU A 123 -2.69 -26.73 10.22
C LEU A 123 -4.02 -26.53 10.97
N LEU A 124 -4.09 -26.92 12.25
CA LEU A 124 -5.28 -26.71 13.08
C LEU A 124 -5.60 -25.22 13.22
N GLY A 125 -4.60 -24.35 13.37
CA GLY A 125 -4.80 -22.90 13.40
C GLY A 125 -5.26 -22.35 12.06
N ALA A 126 -4.74 -22.85 10.94
CA ALA A 126 -5.21 -22.47 9.60
C ALA A 126 -6.65 -22.94 9.33
N LEU A 127 -7.02 -24.14 9.78
CA LEU A 127 -8.40 -24.64 9.71
C LEU A 127 -9.35 -23.83 10.61
N CYS A 128 -8.89 -23.44 11.81
CA CYS A 128 -9.61 -22.53 12.69
C CYS A 128 -9.82 -21.17 12.01
N ALA A 129 -8.80 -20.62 11.35
CA ALA A 129 -8.92 -19.39 10.59
C ALA A 129 -9.93 -19.53 9.45
N ALA A 130 -9.85 -20.61 8.67
CA ALA A 130 -10.79 -20.90 7.59
C ALA A 130 -12.24 -21.01 8.09
N LEU A 131 -12.47 -21.64 9.24
CA LEU A 131 -13.78 -21.70 9.87
C LEU A 131 -14.29 -20.32 10.29
N ILE A 132 -13.44 -19.47 10.86
CA ILE A 132 -13.81 -18.09 11.23
C ILE A 132 -14.18 -17.28 9.98
N VAL A 133 -13.36 -17.33 8.93
CA VAL A 133 -13.66 -16.67 7.64
C VAL A 133 -14.98 -17.18 7.08
N TYR A 134 -15.20 -18.50 7.12
CA TYR A 134 -16.43 -19.14 6.68
C TYR A 134 -17.66 -18.60 7.43
N VAL A 135 -17.63 -18.60 8.76
CA VAL A 135 -18.74 -18.11 9.61
C VAL A 135 -19.01 -16.63 9.35
N PHE A 136 -17.95 -15.83 9.18
CA PHE A 136 -18.08 -14.40 8.88
C PHE A 136 -18.79 -14.16 7.54
N TYR A 137 -18.36 -14.84 6.48
CA TYR A 137 -19.02 -14.76 5.18
C TYR A 137 -20.42 -15.36 5.20
N LEU A 138 -20.68 -16.43 5.96
CA LEU A 138 -22.02 -17.00 6.11
C LEU A 138 -23.00 -15.98 6.71
N GLY A 139 -22.58 -15.26 7.74
CA GLY A 139 -23.38 -14.19 8.34
C GLY A 139 -23.62 -13.03 7.37
N LEU A 140 -22.57 -12.51 6.73
CA LEU A 140 -22.69 -11.36 5.82
C LEU A 140 -23.40 -11.68 4.50
N SER A 141 -23.34 -12.93 4.04
CA SER A 141 -24.02 -13.35 2.81
C SER A 141 -25.43 -13.88 3.05
N TRP A 142 -25.94 -13.86 4.29
CA TRP A 142 -27.24 -14.48 4.63
C TRP A 142 -28.42 -13.94 3.81
N HIS A 143 -28.42 -12.66 3.45
CA HIS A 143 -29.46 -12.07 2.61
C HIS A 143 -29.03 -11.88 1.14
N GLN A 144 -27.83 -12.35 0.77
CA GLN A 144 -27.38 -12.28 -0.61
C GLN A 144 -27.98 -13.40 -1.45
N PRO A 145 -28.33 -13.12 -2.73
CA PRO A 145 -28.81 -14.14 -3.65
C PRO A 145 -27.72 -15.18 -3.93
N SER A 146 -28.12 -16.45 -3.99
CA SER A 146 -27.22 -17.57 -4.29
C SER A 146 -27.14 -17.89 -5.80
N SER A 147 -27.38 -16.90 -6.66
CA SER A 147 -27.48 -17.09 -8.12
C SER A 147 -26.16 -17.59 -8.75
N ALA A 148 -25.03 -17.27 -8.12
CA ALA A 148 -23.72 -17.82 -8.49
C ALA A 148 -23.68 -19.36 -8.48
N LEU A 149 -24.61 -20.01 -7.77
CA LEU A 149 -24.72 -21.46 -7.63
C LEU A 149 -26.03 -22.00 -8.26
N ASP A 150 -26.59 -21.30 -9.23
CA ASP A 150 -27.88 -21.69 -9.84
C ASP A 150 -27.86 -23.08 -10.49
N ARG A 151 -26.68 -23.54 -10.91
CA ARG A 151 -26.48 -24.88 -11.47
C ARG A 151 -26.77 -26.02 -10.48
N LEU A 152 -26.81 -25.75 -9.17
CA LEU A 152 -27.16 -26.76 -8.15
C LEU A 152 -28.67 -27.06 -8.07
N GLY A 153 -29.52 -26.33 -8.82
CA GLY A 153 -30.98 -26.53 -8.82
C GLY A 153 -31.73 -25.77 -7.72
N THR A 154 -33.03 -25.53 -7.88
CA THR A 154 -33.82 -24.61 -7.04
C THR A 154 -34.61 -25.27 -5.90
N GLY A 155 -34.52 -26.60 -5.75
CA GLY A 155 -35.23 -27.33 -4.69
C GLY A 155 -34.70 -27.03 -3.27
N PRO A 156 -35.45 -27.39 -2.20
CA PRO A 156 -35.08 -27.07 -0.82
C PRO A 156 -33.69 -27.56 -0.39
N LEU A 157 -33.34 -28.79 -0.75
CA LEU A 157 -32.02 -29.36 -0.47
C LEU A 157 -30.90 -28.61 -1.20
N ALA A 158 -31.17 -28.20 -2.45
CA ALA A 158 -30.23 -27.43 -3.23
C ALA A 158 -30.05 -26.02 -2.65
N LEU A 159 -31.11 -25.35 -2.21
CA LEU A 159 -31.03 -24.07 -1.50
C LEU A 159 -30.18 -24.16 -0.21
N PHE A 160 -30.34 -25.25 0.55
CA PHE A 160 -29.51 -25.52 1.73
C PHE A 160 -28.02 -25.64 1.37
N PHE A 161 -27.65 -26.48 0.39
CA PHE A 161 -26.26 -26.62 -0.04
C PHE A 161 -25.70 -25.36 -0.69
N ARG A 162 -26.50 -24.64 -1.48
CA ARG A 162 -26.12 -23.33 -2.05
C ARG A 162 -25.74 -22.36 -0.93
N ARG A 163 -26.53 -22.29 0.15
CA ARG A 163 -26.21 -21.45 1.31
C ARG A 163 -24.91 -21.88 1.99
N LEU A 164 -24.71 -23.19 2.17
CA LEU A 164 -23.51 -23.73 2.82
C LEU A 164 -22.24 -23.50 1.99
N LEU A 165 -22.33 -23.55 0.66
CA LEU A 165 -21.21 -23.39 -0.27
C LEU A 165 -20.97 -21.94 -0.71
N LEU A 166 -21.91 -21.03 -0.48
CA LEU A 166 -21.78 -19.63 -0.88
C LEU A 166 -20.57 -18.92 -0.23
N PRO A 167 -20.26 -19.07 1.07
CA PRO A 167 -19.11 -18.42 1.70
C PRO A 167 -17.76 -18.70 1.01
N PRO A 168 -17.31 -19.97 0.80
CA PRO A 168 -16.06 -20.22 0.10
C PRO A 168 -16.11 -19.72 -1.34
N VAL A 169 -17.25 -19.83 -2.05
CA VAL A 169 -17.39 -19.32 -3.42
C VAL A 169 -17.17 -17.80 -3.47
N LEU A 170 -17.76 -17.04 -2.56
CA LEU A 170 -17.59 -15.58 -2.51
C LEU A 170 -16.15 -15.18 -2.18
N TYR A 171 -15.52 -15.85 -1.21
CA TYR A 171 -14.13 -15.57 -0.84
C TYR A 171 -13.17 -15.89 -1.99
N PHE A 172 -13.25 -17.09 -2.57
CA PHE A 172 -12.38 -17.49 -3.68
C PHE A 172 -12.64 -16.70 -4.96
N ARG A 173 -13.88 -16.23 -5.21
CA ARG A 173 -14.17 -15.29 -6.29
C ARG A 173 -13.38 -13.99 -6.11
N GLY A 174 -13.30 -13.46 -4.88
CA GLY A 174 -12.49 -12.28 -4.57
C GLY A 174 -10.99 -12.51 -4.77
N VAL A 175 -10.47 -13.66 -4.31
CA VAL A 175 -9.07 -14.05 -4.56
C VAL A 175 -8.77 -14.14 -6.06
N PHE A 176 -9.65 -14.80 -6.81
CA PHE A 176 -9.52 -14.95 -8.26
C PHE A 176 -9.57 -13.60 -8.97
N TRP A 177 -10.45 -12.69 -8.54
CA TRP A 177 -10.51 -11.33 -9.07
C TRP A 177 -9.18 -10.59 -8.91
N VAL A 178 -8.57 -10.64 -7.72
CA VAL A 178 -7.26 -10.01 -7.48
C VAL A 178 -6.16 -10.61 -8.36
N LEU A 179 -6.18 -11.93 -8.60
CA LEU A 179 -5.21 -12.59 -9.47
C LEU A 179 -5.39 -12.17 -10.94
N LEU A 180 -6.64 -12.04 -11.42
CA LEU A 180 -6.94 -11.60 -12.78
C LEU A 180 -6.61 -10.12 -13.01
N THR A 181 -6.88 -9.26 -12.03
CA THR A 181 -6.63 -7.82 -12.12
C THR A 181 -5.25 -7.41 -11.58
N GLY A 182 -4.37 -8.38 -11.35
CA GLY A 182 -3.05 -8.19 -10.73
C GLY A 182 -1.98 -7.60 -11.65
N THR A 183 -2.37 -7.02 -12.79
CA THR A 183 -1.48 -6.30 -13.71
C THR A 183 -2.11 -4.96 -14.04
N ARG A 184 -1.37 -3.87 -13.81
CA ARG A 184 -1.79 -2.50 -14.16
C ARG A 184 -0.59 -1.67 -14.61
N PRO A 185 -0.80 -0.67 -15.49
CA PRO A 185 0.21 0.33 -15.76
C PRO A 185 0.69 1.01 -14.47
N THR A 186 1.96 1.40 -14.44
CA THR A 186 2.58 2.09 -13.31
C THR A 186 3.45 3.23 -13.81
N PHE A 187 3.67 4.25 -12.98
CA PHE A 187 4.56 5.36 -13.31
C PHE A 187 5.58 5.55 -12.18
N VAL A 188 6.84 5.67 -12.56
CA VAL A 188 7.94 5.91 -11.64
C VAL A 188 9.11 6.54 -12.39
N LEU A 189 9.80 7.50 -11.77
CA LEU A 189 10.95 8.23 -12.35
C LEU A 189 10.65 8.86 -13.74
N GLY A 190 9.48 9.48 -13.88
CA GLY A 190 9.11 10.22 -15.09
C GLY A 190 8.65 9.35 -16.25
N GLN A 191 8.54 8.03 -16.06
CA GLN A 191 8.22 7.07 -17.11
C GLN A 191 7.00 6.22 -16.75
N SER A 192 6.11 6.03 -17.72
CA SER A 192 4.98 5.11 -17.61
C SER A 192 5.39 3.73 -18.14
N TYR A 193 5.06 2.68 -17.41
CA TYR A 193 5.30 1.29 -17.75
C TYR A 193 3.95 0.56 -17.91
N PRO A 194 3.84 -0.40 -18.84
CA PRO A 194 2.60 -1.13 -19.08
C PRO A 194 2.20 -2.07 -17.93
N HIS A 195 3.14 -2.42 -17.07
CA HIS A 195 2.94 -3.25 -15.88
C HIS A 195 3.95 -2.89 -14.80
N GLY A 196 3.76 -3.42 -13.58
CA GLY A 196 4.72 -3.29 -12.49
C GLY A 196 6.16 -3.65 -12.86
N VAL A 197 7.11 -2.96 -12.24
CA VAL A 197 8.56 -3.07 -12.45
C VAL A 197 9.27 -3.34 -11.13
N TRP A 198 10.25 -4.25 -11.16
CA TRP A 198 10.87 -4.78 -9.94
C TRP A 198 11.50 -3.73 -9.01
N PHE A 199 11.92 -2.59 -9.59
CA PHE A 199 12.55 -1.49 -8.87
C PHE A 199 11.55 -0.45 -8.33
N TYR A 200 10.25 -0.59 -8.60
CA TYR A 200 9.21 0.34 -8.13
C TYR A 200 9.26 0.52 -6.62
N PHE A 201 9.04 -0.56 -5.85
CA PHE A 201 9.01 -0.47 -4.40
C PHE A 201 10.35 -0.03 -3.78
N PRO A 202 11.53 -0.51 -4.24
CA PRO A 202 12.81 0.05 -3.80
C PRO A 202 12.92 1.57 -3.99
N VAL A 203 12.51 2.10 -5.16
CA VAL A 203 12.55 3.54 -5.47
C VAL A 203 11.55 4.32 -4.61
N VAL A 204 10.29 3.88 -4.57
CA VAL A 204 9.25 4.55 -3.78
C VAL A 204 9.59 4.48 -2.29
N PHE A 205 10.09 3.34 -1.79
CA PHE A 205 10.58 3.21 -0.41
C PHE A 205 11.70 4.21 -0.11
N ALA A 206 12.65 4.38 -1.03
CA ALA A 206 13.75 5.32 -0.88
C ALA A 206 13.25 6.78 -0.83
N PHE A 207 12.27 7.17 -1.64
CA PHE A 207 11.76 8.55 -1.63
C PHE A 207 10.74 8.83 -0.53
N LYS A 208 9.88 7.86 -0.19
CA LYS A 208 8.77 8.03 0.77
C LYS A 208 9.13 7.82 2.23
N SER A 209 10.32 7.28 2.52
CA SER A 209 10.76 7.02 3.89
C SER A 209 11.55 8.19 4.47
N PRO A 210 11.44 8.52 5.77
CA PRO A 210 12.32 9.50 6.39
C PRO A 210 13.79 9.07 6.30
N LEU A 211 14.70 10.02 6.01
CA LEU A 211 16.13 9.72 5.90
C LEU A 211 16.72 9.09 7.17
N GLY A 212 16.26 9.51 8.34
CA GLY A 212 16.69 8.92 9.61
C GLY A 212 16.41 7.41 9.67
N PHE A 213 15.25 6.97 9.17
CA PHE A 213 14.90 5.57 9.10
C PHE A 213 15.76 4.82 8.07
N LEU A 214 15.96 5.42 6.89
CA LEU A 214 16.82 4.84 5.85
C LEU A 214 18.26 4.67 6.31
N LEU A 215 18.81 5.60 7.09
CA LEU A 215 20.16 5.52 7.65
C LEU A 215 20.26 4.53 8.82
N LEU A 216 19.20 4.37 9.62
CA LEU A 216 19.18 3.39 10.71
C LEU A 216 19.32 1.95 10.22
N LEU A 217 18.80 1.62 9.04
CA LEU A 217 18.90 0.27 8.45
C LEU A 217 20.37 -0.17 8.23
N PRO A 218 21.21 0.52 7.44
CA PRO A 218 22.62 0.15 7.28
C PRO A 218 23.43 0.33 8.56
N VAL A 219 23.15 1.35 9.38
CA VAL A 219 23.81 1.53 10.69
C VAL A 219 23.56 0.33 11.60
N SER A 220 22.33 -0.19 11.65
CA SER A 220 21.98 -1.37 12.45
C SER A 220 22.74 -2.62 11.99
N LEU A 221 22.87 -2.80 10.67
CA LEU A 221 23.62 -3.90 10.07
C LEU A 221 25.11 -3.80 10.41
N LEU A 222 25.71 -2.62 10.29
CA LEU A 222 27.10 -2.37 10.66
C LEU A 222 27.37 -2.64 12.15
N ILE A 223 26.45 -2.23 13.04
CA ILE A 223 26.55 -2.53 14.48
C ILE A 223 26.51 -4.05 14.70
N ALA A 224 25.64 -4.77 14.00
CA ALA A 224 25.53 -6.22 14.11
C ALA A 224 26.76 -6.97 13.61
N LEU A 225 27.30 -6.59 12.45
CA LEU A 225 28.51 -7.17 11.88
C LEU A 225 29.75 -6.93 12.75
N ARG A 226 29.92 -5.69 13.26
CA ARG A 226 31.03 -5.34 14.16
C ARG A 226 30.99 -6.11 15.48
N ARG A 227 29.80 -6.32 16.06
CA ARG A 227 29.65 -7.17 17.25
C ARG A 227 29.99 -8.62 16.97
N ARG A 228 29.55 -9.17 15.84
CA ARG A 228 29.87 -10.54 15.44
C ARG A 228 31.37 -10.76 15.24
N SER A 229 32.08 -9.78 14.67
CA SER A 229 33.53 -9.85 14.45
C SER A 229 34.34 -9.71 15.75
N ARG A 230 33.89 -8.87 16.70
CA ARG A 230 34.58 -8.66 17.98
C ARG A 230 34.27 -9.71 19.05
N SER A 231 33.10 -10.33 18.99
CA SER A 231 32.70 -11.38 19.91
C SER A 231 33.28 -12.71 19.43
N GLY A 232 34.56 -12.97 19.75
CA GLY A 232 35.16 -14.30 19.64
C GLY A 232 34.48 -15.34 20.54
N SER A 233 33.60 -14.92 21.44
CA SER A 233 32.71 -15.76 22.25
C SER A 233 31.29 -15.77 21.67
N GLY A 234 30.69 -16.95 21.52
CA GLY A 234 29.41 -17.23 20.85
C GLY A 234 28.13 -16.64 21.48
N VAL A 235 28.19 -15.43 22.04
CA VAL A 235 27.01 -14.71 22.54
C VAL A 235 26.24 -14.13 21.34
N SER A 236 25.17 -14.83 20.96
CA SER A 236 24.27 -14.40 19.88
C SER A 236 23.68 -13.01 20.15
N THR A 237 23.77 -12.11 19.15
CA THR A 237 23.12 -10.78 19.14
C THR A 237 21.64 -10.85 19.49
N ILE A 238 20.99 -11.95 19.09
CA ILE A 238 19.60 -12.25 19.35
C ILE A 238 19.55 -13.34 20.43
N PRO A 239 18.96 -13.09 21.61
CA PRO A 239 18.76 -14.11 22.64
C PRO A 239 18.06 -15.36 22.10
N SER A 240 18.47 -16.54 22.56
CA SER A 240 17.93 -17.83 22.12
C SER A 240 16.40 -17.91 22.28
N GLN A 241 15.85 -17.26 23.30
CA GLN A 241 14.42 -17.20 23.62
C GLN A 241 13.57 -16.55 22.51
N ILE A 242 14.14 -15.59 21.76
CA ILE A 242 13.44 -14.85 20.69
C ILE A 242 13.96 -15.22 19.29
N ALA A 243 14.81 -16.25 19.18
CA ALA A 243 15.41 -16.65 17.91
C ALA A 243 14.36 -17.14 16.90
N LEU A 244 13.26 -17.75 17.39
CA LEU A 244 12.12 -18.15 16.56
C LEU A 244 11.39 -16.94 15.99
N ASP A 245 10.99 -15.99 16.84
CA ASP A 245 10.26 -14.77 16.44
C ASP A 245 11.10 -13.97 15.46
N TRP A 246 12.36 -13.73 15.80
CA TRP A 246 13.32 -13.05 14.92
C TRP A 246 13.38 -13.72 13.54
N ARG A 247 13.43 -15.06 13.52
CA ARG A 247 13.47 -15.82 12.28
C ARG A 247 12.21 -15.70 11.45
N VAL A 248 11.04 -15.83 12.07
CA VAL A 248 9.76 -15.63 11.38
C VAL A 248 9.71 -14.22 10.78
N LEU A 249 10.12 -13.20 11.52
CA LEU A 249 10.07 -11.80 11.05
C LEU A 249 10.99 -11.55 9.84
N TRP A 250 12.28 -11.95 9.89
CA TRP A 250 13.17 -11.71 8.76
C TRP A 250 12.83 -12.58 7.54
N VAL A 251 12.39 -13.83 7.74
CA VAL A 251 11.94 -14.69 6.62
C VAL A 251 10.71 -14.06 5.96
N SER A 252 9.76 -13.59 6.77
CA SER A 252 8.55 -12.93 6.26
C SER A 252 8.90 -11.64 5.53
N LEU A 253 9.86 -10.85 6.04
CA LEU A 253 10.33 -9.67 5.33
C LEU A 253 10.83 -10.03 3.93
N LEU A 254 11.66 -11.07 3.80
CA LEU A 254 12.16 -11.50 2.49
C LEU A 254 11.02 -11.92 1.56
N VAL A 255 10.06 -12.71 2.06
CA VAL A 255 8.92 -13.19 1.25
C VAL A 255 8.01 -12.05 0.82
N PHE A 256 7.62 -11.16 1.74
CA PHE A 256 6.76 -10.03 1.40
C PHE A 256 7.46 -9.03 0.47
N THR A 257 8.73 -8.70 0.73
CA THR A 257 9.50 -7.81 -0.15
C THR A 257 9.69 -8.43 -1.54
N ALA A 258 10.05 -9.72 -1.63
CA ALA A 258 10.16 -10.41 -2.90
C ALA A 258 8.81 -10.45 -3.65
N THR A 259 7.71 -10.68 -2.95
CA THR A 259 6.37 -10.65 -3.56
C THR A 259 6.05 -9.25 -4.12
N CYS A 260 6.40 -8.19 -3.39
CA CYS A 260 6.22 -6.82 -3.88
C CYS A 260 7.10 -6.54 -5.11
N MET A 261 8.37 -6.94 -5.09
CA MET A 261 9.30 -6.74 -6.22
C MET A 261 8.99 -7.59 -7.45
N LEU A 262 8.27 -8.71 -7.30
CA LEU A 262 7.85 -9.57 -8.41
C LEU A 262 6.41 -9.26 -8.87
N SER A 263 5.73 -8.33 -8.20
CA SER A 263 4.37 -7.92 -8.54
C SER A 263 4.32 -7.24 -9.90
N ARG A 264 3.23 -7.46 -10.64
CA ARG A 264 2.86 -6.65 -11.82
C ARG A 264 1.86 -5.54 -11.49
N LEU A 265 1.51 -5.42 -10.21
CA LEU A 265 0.59 -4.43 -9.65
C LEU A 265 1.36 -3.53 -8.69
N ASP A 266 1.90 -2.44 -9.24
CA ASP A 266 2.72 -1.47 -8.52
C ASP A 266 1.98 -0.15 -8.42
N ILE A 267 1.20 0.00 -7.35
CA ILE A 267 0.29 1.12 -7.14
C ILE A 267 0.40 1.66 -5.70
N SER A 268 1.40 2.50 -5.45
CA SER A 268 1.68 3.19 -4.17
C SER A 268 2.36 2.39 -3.06
N ILE A 269 3.11 3.13 -2.24
CA ILE A 269 3.79 2.67 -1.03
C ILE A 269 2.86 1.96 -0.03
N ARG A 270 1.54 2.19 -0.08
CA ARG A 270 0.57 1.53 0.81
C ARG A 270 0.61 -0.01 0.69
N HIS A 271 0.97 -0.54 -0.48
CA HIS A 271 1.10 -1.99 -0.70
C HIS A 271 2.40 -2.57 -0.12
N PHE A 272 3.31 -1.72 0.35
CA PHE A 272 4.58 -2.07 0.97
C PHE A 272 4.58 -1.96 2.51
N THR A 273 3.40 -1.77 3.11
CA THR A 273 3.23 -1.52 4.55
C THR A 273 3.65 -2.69 5.46
N VAL A 274 3.45 -3.94 5.02
CA VAL A 274 3.95 -5.13 5.75
C VAL A 274 5.49 -5.18 5.77
N PRO A 275 6.21 -5.08 4.63
CA PRO A 275 7.66 -4.89 4.64
C PRO A 275 8.14 -3.72 5.51
N LEU A 276 7.47 -2.57 5.45
CA LEU A 276 7.82 -1.39 6.26
C LEU A 276 7.78 -1.70 7.76
N VAL A 277 6.69 -2.30 8.27
CA VAL A 277 6.59 -2.60 9.71
C VAL A 277 7.61 -3.67 10.13
N LEU A 278 7.90 -4.64 9.26
CA LEU A 278 8.91 -5.67 9.52
C LEU A 278 10.33 -5.07 9.57
N LEU A 279 10.68 -4.17 8.65
CA LEU A 279 11.94 -3.42 8.69
C LEU A 279 12.08 -2.61 9.97
N ILE A 280 11.00 -1.93 10.41
CA ILE A 280 10.98 -1.20 11.69
C ILE A 280 11.25 -2.15 12.86
N LEU A 281 10.63 -3.34 12.90
CA LEU A 281 10.83 -4.31 13.97
C LEU A 281 12.23 -4.93 13.98
N LEU A 282 12.90 -5.03 12.83
CA LEU A 282 14.30 -5.47 12.78
C LEU A 282 15.26 -4.49 13.47
N LEU A 283 14.87 -3.23 13.68
CA LEU A 283 15.66 -2.26 14.43
C LEU A 283 15.51 -2.42 15.96
N ALA A 284 14.56 -3.22 16.44
CA ALA A 284 14.29 -3.39 17.88
C ALA A 284 15.54 -3.80 18.70
N PRO A 285 16.42 -4.71 18.26
CA PRO A 285 17.59 -5.12 19.04
C PRO A 285 18.67 -4.03 19.16
N VAL A 286 18.64 -2.98 18.33
CA VAL A 286 19.73 -1.99 18.22
C VAL A 286 20.08 -1.32 19.55
N PRO A 287 19.13 -0.79 20.36
CA PRO A 287 19.47 -0.17 21.64
C PRO A 287 20.17 -1.13 22.61
N ARG A 288 19.73 -2.40 22.66
CA ARG A 288 20.37 -3.46 23.47
C ARG A 288 21.79 -3.78 22.98
N MET A 289 22.03 -3.71 21.67
CA MET A 289 23.36 -3.88 21.08
C MET A 289 24.29 -2.70 21.38
N LEU A 290 23.78 -1.56 21.82
CA LEU A 290 24.59 -0.40 22.16
C LEU A 290 24.85 -0.31 23.68
N GLY A 291 23.85 -0.61 24.50
CA GLY A 291 23.91 -0.54 25.97
C GLY A 291 24.41 -1.83 26.66
N GLY A 292 25.58 -2.36 26.26
CA GLY A 292 26.11 -3.62 26.81
C GLY A 292 26.13 -3.70 28.36
N PRO A 293 26.20 -4.91 28.96
CA PRO A 293 25.95 -5.15 30.39
C PRO A 293 26.90 -4.45 31.39
N ARG A 294 27.95 -3.76 30.91
CA ARG A 294 28.96 -3.04 31.72
C ARG A 294 29.01 -1.53 31.45
N ARG A 295 28.10 -0.98 30.65
CA ARG A 295 28.11 0.46 30.30
C ARG A 295 26.96 1.19 30.98
N SER A 296 27.27 1.88 32.08
CA SER A 296 26.35 2.73 32.85
C SER A 296 26.20 4.16 32.27
N GLY A 297 26.55 4.38 31.00
CA GLY A 297 26.57 5.71 30.38
C GLY A 297 26.00 5.74 28.96
N VAL A 298 25.69 6.95 28.49
CA VAL A 298 25.19 7.20 27.13
C VAL A 298 26.29 6.91 26.12
N SER A 299 26.12 5.88 25.29
CA SER A 299 27.08 5.56 24.23
C SER A 299 26.89 6.48 23.02
N VAL A 300 27.98 6.84 22.33
CA VAL A 300 27.94 7.61 21.06
C VAL A 300 26.96 6.99 20.05
N GLY A 301 26.96 5.65 19.91
CA GLY A 301 26.01 4.96 19.05
C GLY A 301 24.55 5.10 19.51
N GLY A 302 24.31 5.17 20.82
CA GLY A 302 23.00 5.43 21.39
C GLY A 302 22.50 6.84 21.06
N VAL A 303 23.37 7.85 21.18
CA VAL A 303 23.07 9.23 20.76
C VAL A 303 22.75 9.29 19.28
N ALA A 304 23.57 8.63 18.44
CA ALA A 304 23.33 8.60 17.00
C ALA A 304 21.98 7.97 16.64
N VAL A 305 21.61 6.85 17.27
CA VAL A 305 20.30 6.21 17.05
C VAL A 305 19.15 7.11 17.53
N ALA A 306 19.30 7.76 18.69
CA ALA A 306 18.29 8.70 19.19
C ALA A 306 18.14 9.92 18.27
N ALA A 307 19.24 10.47 17.75
CA ALA A 307 19.25 11.58 16.81
C ALA A 307 18.57 11.21 15.48
N LEU A 308 18.81 10.01 14.95
CA LEU A 308 18.15 9.51 13.75
C LEU A 308 16.66 9.24 13.97
N ALA A 309 16.26 8.75 15.14
CA ALA A 309 14.84 8.60 15.49
C ALA A 309 14.16 9.98 15.64
N ALA A 310 14.84 10.94 16.27
CA ALA A 310 14.37 12.31 16.41
C ALA A 310 14.26 13.02 15.05
N SER A 311 15.17 12.77 14.11
CA SER A 311 15.08 13.33 12.76
C SER A 311 13.86 12.79 11.99
N CYS A 312 13.46 11.53 12.21
CA CYS A 312 12.21 11.00 11.65
C CYS A 312 10.99 11.74 12.21
N LEU A 313 10.94 11.95 13.53
CA LEU A 313 9.86 12.73 14.16
C LEU A 313 9.82 14.16 13.63
N PHE A 314 10.98 14.79 13.46
CA PHE A 314 11.07 16.11 12.85
C PHE A 314 10.55 16.12 11.40
N THR A 315 10.87 15.10 10.60
CA THR A 315 10.32 14.93 9.25
C THR A 315 8.79 14.85 9.28
N ALA A 316 8.21 14.07 10.21
CA ALA A 316 6.77 13.97 10.36
C ALA A 316 6.12 15.31 10.80
N ILE A 317 6.77 16.08 11.66
CA ILE A 317 6.27 17.41 12.04
C ILE A 317 6.34 18.37 10.84
N ARG A 318 7.45 18.37 10.10
CA ARG A 318 7.64 19.24 8.93
C ARG A 318 6.72 18.93 7.76
N ALA A 319 6.32 17.67 7.61
CA ALA A 319 5.39 17.23 6.58
C ALA A 319 3.92 17.47 6.96
N TYR A 320 3.61 17.80 8.22
CA TYR A 320 2.23 18.12 8.63
C TYR A 320 1.74 19.40 7.92
N PRO A 321 0.48 19.46 7.46
CA PRO A 321 -0.54 18.40 7.48
C PRO A 321 -0.53 17.47 6.24
N TYR A 322 0.40 17.66 5.30
CA TYR A 322 0.41 17.03 3.98
C TYR A 322 1.37 15.84 3.87
N TYR A 323 1.01 14.71 4.50
CA TYR A 323 1.82 13.49 4.46
C TYR A 323 1.75 12.74 3.13
N PHE A 324 0.66 12.91 2.39
CA PHE A 324 0.35 12.13 1.19
C PHE A 324 1.39 12.33 0.07
N PRO A 325 1.71 13.58 -0.36
CA PRO A 325 2.72 13.82 -1.39
C PRO A 325 4.15 13.85 -0.86
N PHE A 326 4.38 13.52 0.43
CA PHE A 326 5.71 13.60 1.04
C PHE A 326 6.75 12.85 0.21
N ILE A 327 7.84 13.53 -0.13
CA ILE A 327 9.05 12.99 -0.75
C ILE A 327 10.25 13.55 0.01
N ASN A 328 11.22 12.71 0.36
CA ASN A 328 12.43 13.14 1.05
C ASN A 328 13.46 13.78 0.10
N SER A 329 14.54 14.32 0.66
CA SER A 329 15.55 15.04 -0.13
C SER A 329 16.43 14.17 -1.05
N LEU A 330 16.26 12.84 -1.09
CA LEU A 330 16.88 12.02 -2.16
C LEU A 330 16.29 12.36 -3.53
N SER A 331 15.14 13.05 -3.58
CA SER A 331 14.61 13.60 -4.83
C SER A 331 15.47 14.70 -5.43
N LEU A 332 16.49 15.22 -4.73
CA LEU A 332 17.32 16.33 -5.21
C LEU A 332 16.51 17.58 -5.62
N GLY A 333 15.33 17.77 -5.04
CA GLY A 333 14.45 18.90 -5.34
C GLY A 333 13.44 18.66 -6.46
N HIS A 334 13.47 17.50 -7.12
CA HIS A 334 12.44 17.13 -8.10
C HIS A 334 11.06 17.03 -7.43
N PRO A 335 10.00 17.58 -8.05
CA PRO A 335 8.64 17.50 -7.54
C PRO A 335 8.09 16.06 -7.60
N ALA A 336 7.10 15.77 -6.76
CA ALA A 336 6.58 14.41 -6.62
C ALA A 336 6.03 13.84 -7.93
N TYR A 337 5.38 14.67 -8.77
CA TYR A 337 4.80 14.24 -10.05
C TYR A 337 5.85 13.77 -11.07
N GLU A 338 7.12 14.16 -10.93
CA GLU A 338 8.22 13.67 -11.77
C GLU A 338 8.72 12.29 -11.32
N LEU A 339 8.41 11.87 -10.09
CA LEU A 339 9.00 10.69 -9.47
C LEU A 339 8.02 9.55 -9.30
N VAL A 340 6.77 9.85 -8.94
CA VAL A 340 5.74 8.88 -8.57
C VAL A 340 4.35 9.43 -8.88
N ASN A 341 3.35 8.55 -9.00
CA ASN A 341 1.95 8.91 -9.26
C ASN A 341 0.97 8.22 -8.29
N ASP A 342 -0.32 8.27 -8.62
CA ASP A 342 -1.44 7.62 -7.92
C ASP A 342 -1.50 8.10 -6.46
N SER A 343 -1.78 7.19 -5.55
CA SER A 343 -1.78 7.36 -4.11
C SER A 343 -0.40 7.62 -3.53
N ASN A 344 0.62 7.86 -4.34
CA ASN A 344 1.83 8.50 -3.83
C ASN A 344 1.73 10.02 -3.85
N VAL A 345 0.80 10.64 -4.55
CA VAL A 345 0.79 12.11 -4.67
C VAL A 345 -0.57 12.69 -4.40
N ASP A 346 -1.62 12.15 -5.00
CA ASP A 346 -2.96 12.73 -4.89
C ASP A 346 -4.09 11.73 -5.20
N TRP A 347 -5.20 11.91 -4.49
CA TRP A 347 -6.51 11.28 -4.65
C TRP A 347 -7.60 12.31 -4.33
N ASN A 348 -7.39 13.57 -4.72
CA ASN A 348 -8.29 14.70 -4.43
C ASN A 348 -8.43 15.05 -2.93
N GLN A 349 -7.58 14.53 -2.04
CA GLN A 349 -7.58 14.94 -0.62
C GLN A 349 -7.22 16.42 -0.44
N SER A 350 -6.71 17.06 -1.49
CA SER A 350 -6.27 18.45 -1.56
C SER A 350 -7.35 19.43 -2.03
N LEU A 351 -8.56 18.97 -2.38
CA LEU A 351 -9.68 19.86 -2.77
C LEU A 351 -10.05 20.89 -1.70
N PRO A 352 -10.00 20.61 -0.38
CA PRO A 352 -10.23 21.65 0.63
C PRO A 352 -9.21 22.80 0.59
N GLU A 353 -7.94 22.53 0.24
CA GLU A 353 -6.94 23.58 0.00
C GLU A 353 -7.27 24.40 -1.24
N LEU A 354 -7.73 23.74 -2.30
CA LEU A 354 -8.20 24.43 -3.49
C LEU A 354 -9.38 25.36 -3.17
N HIS A 355 -10.35 24.91 -2.37
CA HIS A 355 -11.46 25.76 -1.93
C HIS A 355 -10.95 27.03 -1.23
N ARG A 356 -9.98 26.90 -0.30
CA ARG A 356 -9.38 28.05 0.37
C ARG A 356 -8.69 29.01 -0.60
N PHE A 357 -7.99 28.47 -1.60
CA PHE A 357 -7.36 29.29 -2.65
C PHE A 357 -8.41 30.10 -3.42
N VAL A 358 -9.51 29.46 -3.83
CA VAL A 358 -10.63 30.10 -4.54
C VAL A 358 -11.27 31.21 -3.70
N GLU A 359 -11.49 30.99 -2.40
CA GLU A 359 -11.99 32.01 -1.47
C GLU A 359 -11.02 33.20 -1.34
N GLN A 360 -9.74 32.93 -1.11
CA GLN A 360 -8.72 33.97 -0.91
C GLN A 360 -8.52 34.86 -2.14
N HIS A 361 -8.68 34.30 -3.34
CA HIS A 361 -8.52 35.01 -4.60
C HIS A 361 -9.85 35.56 -5.15
N GLY A 362 -10.97 35.35 -4.45
CA GLY A 362 -12.28 35.84 -4.88
C GLY A 362 -12.74 35.28 -6.25
N LEU A 363 -12.34 34.05 -6.59
CA LEU A 363 -12.60 33.49 -7.92
C LEU A 363 -14.04 33.01 -8.06
N GLU A 364 -14.84 33.58 -8.96
CA GLU A 364 -16.24 33.16 -9.16
C GLU A 364 -16.36 31.73 -9.73
N ARG A 365 -15.36 31.27 -10.47
CA ARG A 365 -15.30 29.94 -11.07
C ARG A 365 -13.86 29.48 -11.23
N ILE A 366 -13.61 28.17 -11.12
CA ILE A 366 -12.30 27.55 -11.39
C ILE A 366 -12.45 26.25 -12.17
N ALA A 367 -11.60 26.05 -13.17
CA ALA A 367 -11.53 24.81 -13.94
C ALA A 367 -10.63 23.81 -13.20
N VAL A 368 -11.06 22.56 -13.05
CA VAL A 368 -10.35 21.55 -12.24
C VAL A 368 -10.17 20.24 -13.01
N ASP A 369 -8.92 19.82 -13.20
CA ASP A 369 -8.54 18.52 -13.74
C ASP A 369 -8.10 17.58 -12.59
N GLU A 370 -9.06 16.85 -12.03
CA GLU A 370 -8.90 16.03 -10.82
C GLU A 370 -8.58 14.56 -11.11
N TYR A 371 -7.80 13.90 -10.25
CA TYR A 371 -7.38 12.51 -10.46
C TYR A 371 -8.41 11.47 -9.99
N GLY A 372 -9.38 11.86 -9.17
CA GLY A 372 -10.41 10.96 -8.67
C GLY A 372 -11.66 10.84 -9.54
N PHE A 373 -12.64 10.16 -8.98
CA PHE A 373 -13.98 9.99 -9.56
C PHE A 373 -15.00 10.70 -8.68
N SER A 374 -14.66 11.85 -8.10
CA SER A 374 -15.58 12.59 -7.23
C SER A 374 -16.19 13.75 -8.02
N ASP A 375 -17.35 14.23 -7.60
CA ASP A 375 -17.79 15.54 -8.04
C ASP A 375 -16.99 16.61 -7.27
N PRO A 376 -16.13 17.42 -7.92
CA PRO A 376 -15.33 18.43 -7.25
C PRO A 376 -16.20 19.51 -6.58
N THR A 377 -17.44 19.72 -7.03
CA THR A 377 -18.34 20.75 -6.49
C THR A 377 -18.75 20.50 -5.05
N VAL A 378 -18.66 19.24 -4.59
CA VAL A 378 -18.92 18.86 -3.19
C VAL A 378 -17.95 19.54 -2.23
N PHE A 379 -16.70 19.75 -2.65
CA PHE A 379 -15.66 20.40 -1.84
C PHE A 379 -15.38 21.84 -2.28
N VAL A 380 -15.50 22.11 -3.57
CA VAL A 380 -15.23 23.41 -4.18
C VAL A 380 -16.46 23.81 -5.00
N PRO A 381 -17.48 24.45 -4.41
CA PRO A 381 -18.74 24.73 -5.10
C PRO A 381 -18.62 25.51 -6.42
N ARG A 382 -17.54 26.28 -6.57
CA ARG A 382 -17.21 27.09 -7.76
C ARG A 382 -16.35 26.33 -8.79
N ALA A 383 -16.04 25.06 -8.55
CA ALA A 383 -15.30 24.23 -9.48
C ALA A 383 -16.19 23.72 -10.62
N HIS A 384 -15.56 23.46 -11.75
CA HIS A 384 -16.13 22.63 -12.80
C HIS A 384 -15.03 21.74 -13.36
N VAL A 385 -15.41 20.57 -13.85
CA VAL A 385 -14.45 19.64 -14.43
C VAL A 385 -13.88 20.23 -15.71
N TRP A 386 -12.58 20.02 -15.87
CA TRP A 386 -11.78 20.53 -16.97
C TRP A 386 -10.79 19.47 -17.41
N ASN A 387 -10.44 19.49 -18.69
CA ASN A 387 -9.46 18.57 -19.27
C ASN A 387 -8.31 19.38 -19.85
N CYS A 388 -7.14 19.31 -19.21
CA CYS A 388 -5.96 20.06 -19.60
C CYS A 388 -5.46 19.74 -21.03
N GLN A 389 -5.90 18.61 -21.60
CA GLN A 389 -5.50 18.13 -22.93
C GLN A 389 -6.29 18.84 -24.03
N ALA A 390 -7.47 19.36 -23.70
CA ALA A 390 -8.37 20.02 -24.63
C ALA A 390 -8.91 21.34 -24.02
N PRO A 391 -8.03 22.31 -23.72
CA PRO A 391 -8.47 23.60 -23.22
C PRO A 391 -9.29 24.35 -24.28
N MET A 392 -10.27 25.10 -23.84
CA MET A 392 -11.13 25.94 -24.68
C MET A 392 -10.64 27.38 -24.68
N PRO A 393 -10.94 28.19 -25.72
CA PRO A 393 -10.55 29.61 -25.74
C PRO A 393 -11.01 30.39 -24.50
N GLU A 394 -12.16 30.02 -23.95
CA GLU A 394 -12.76 30.59 -22.73
C GLU A 394 -11.90 30.40 -21.47
N ASP A 395 -10.97 29.45 -21.46
CA ASP A 395 -10.07 29.22 -20.31
C ASP A 395 -8.94 30.26 -20.23
N SER A 396 -8.68 30.98 -21.33
CA SER A 396 -7.54 31.90 -21.44
C SER A 396 -7.64 33.04 -20.42
N GLY A 397 -6.53 33.31 -19.72
CA GLY A 397 -6.47 34.35 -18.69
C GLY A 397 -7.06 33.96 -17.33
N HIS A 398 -7.68 32.79 -17.21
CA HIS A 398 -8.28 32.30 -15.97
C HIS A 398 -7.34 31.39 -15.16
N TRP A 399 -7.70 31.18 -13.90
CA TRP A 399 -7.06 30.19 -13.04
C TRP A 399 -7.64 28.81 -13.32
N VAL A 400 -6.74 27.84 -13.41
CA VAL A 400 -7.08 26.42 -13.49
C VAL A 400 -6.36 25.66 -12.38
N ALA A 401 -6.91 24.54 -11.96
CA ALA A 401 -6.31 23.63 -11.00
C ALA A 401 -6.17 22.24 -11.61
N LEU A 402 -5.10 21.54 -11.26
CA LEU A 402 -4.91 20.16 -11.67
C LEU A 402 -4.21 19.33 -10.60
N SER A 403 -4.62 18.07 -10.49
CA SER A 403 -3.92 17.09 -9.69
C SER A 403 -2.51 16.88 -10.22
N ALA A 404 -1.55 16.71 -9.31
CA ALA A 404 -0.17 16.41 -9.65
C ALA A 404 -0.04 15.14 -10.53
N ASN A 405 -0.96 14.18 -10.36
CA ASN A 405 -0.98 12.96 -11.15
C ASN A 405 -1.34 13.19 -12.64
N MET A 406 -2.00 14.31 -12.97
CA MET A 406 -2.38 14.63 -14.35
C MET A 406 -1.22 15.22 -15.16
N ILE A 407 -0.19 15.75 -14.49
CA ILE A 407 0.88 16.51 -15.13
C ILE A 407 1.70 15.66 -16.11
N LEU A 408 2.17 14.48 -15.70
CA LEU A 408 2.99 13.61 -16.56
C LEU A 408 2.32 12.29 -16.92
N ASP A 409 1.43 11.79 -16.07
CA ASP A 409 0.89 10.44 -16.22
C ASP A 409 -0.55 10.47 -16.75
N GLY A 410 -1.49 11.02 -15.97
CA GLY A 410 -2.92 10.92 -16.25
C GLY A 410 -3.34 11.57 -17.56
N HIS A 411 -2.94 12.83 -17.79
CA HIS A 411 -3.39 13.65 -18.93
C HIS A 411 -2.24 14.38 -19.65
N ASN A 412 -0.96 14.11 -19.32
CA ASN A 412 0.18 14.76 -19.99
C ASN A 412 0.10 16.31 -19.99
N CYS A 413 -0.33 16.91 -18.86
CA CYS A 413 -0.49 18.35 -18.69
C CYS A 413 0.81 19.14 -18.44
N ALA A 414 2.00 18.59 -18.72
CA ALA A 414 3.28 19.21 -18.38
C ALA A 414 3.49 20.62 -18.97
N TRP A 415 2.77 20.95 -20.05
CA TRP A 415 2.77 22.28 -20.65
C TRP A 415 2.34 23.38 -19.68
N LEU A 416 1.46 23.07 -18.72
CA LEU A 416 1.00 24.02 -17.69
C LEU A 416 2.11 24.42 -16.72
N MET A 417 3.14 23.59 -16.54
CA MET A 417 4.25 23.91 -15.64
C MET A 417 5.17 25.02 -16.19
N GLN A 418 4.94 25.48 -17.42
CA GLN A 418 5.61 26.65 -18.02
C GLN A 418 4.92 27.97 -17.67
N TYR A 419 3.73 27.91 -17.07
CA TYR A 419 2.95 29.07 -16.64
C TYR A 419 3.21 29.38 -15.16
N PRO A 420 2.87 30.59 -14.69
CA PRO A 420 2.91 30.91 -13.27
C PRO A 420 1.98 29.95 -12.52
N HIS A 421 2.54 29.23 -11.55
CA HIS A 421 1.82 28.22 -10.80
C HIS A 421 2.21 28.22 -9.32
N GLU A 422 1.29 27.72 -8.49
CA GLU A 422 1.50 27.51 -7.06
C GLU A 422 1.14 26.06 -6.71
N ALA A 423 1.98 25.44 -5.88
CA ALA A 423 1.74 24.10 -5.35
C ALA A 423 0.83 24.19 -4.12
N LEU A 424 -0.29 23.48 -4.16
CA LEU A 424 -1.21 23.34 -3.03
C LEU A 424 -0.98 22.01 -2.30
N ALA A 425 -1.35 21.98 -1.02
CA ALA A 425 -1.36 20.77 -0.19
C ALA A 425 -0.04 19.97 -0.23
N GLY A 426 1.12 20.65 -0.22
CA GLY A 426 2.43 19.99 -0.27
C GLY A 426 2.82 19.41 -1.64
N GLY A 427 2.18 19.86 -2.72
CA GLY A 427 2.45 19.39 -4.10
C GLY A 427 1.53 18.27 -4.57
N SER A 428 0.40 18.04 -3.90
CA SER A 428 -0.65 17.12 -4.37
C SER A 428 -1.45 17.71 -5.54
N MET A 429 -1.61 19.03 -5.56
CA MET A 429 -2.38 19.76 -6.57
C MET A 429 -1.66 21.06 -6.91
N TYR A 430 -1.88 21.56 -8.11
CA TYR A 430 -1.28 22.79 -8.61
C TYR A 430 -2.38 23.71 -9.10
N VAL A 431 -2.26 24.99 -8.80
CA VAL A 431 -3.07 26.05 -9.42
C VAL A 431 -2.20 26.82 -10.38
N VAL A 432 -2.71 27.09 -11.56
CA VAL A 432 -1.97 27.64 -12.69
C VAL A 432 -2.76 28.81 -13.25
N ARG A 433 -2.08 29.93 -13.46
CA ARG A 433 -2.69 31.10 -14.12
C ARG A 433 -2.40 31.04 -15.61
N LEU A 434 -3.44 30.80 -16.41
CA LEU A 434 -3.31 30.78 -17.86
C LEU A 434 -3.04 32.19 -18.39
N TYR A 435 -2.25 32.28 -19.46
CA TYR A 435 -2.04 33.51 -20.20
C TYR A 435 -3.27 33.87 -21.02
N ALA A 436 -3.31 35.11 -21.51
CA ALA A 436 -4.41 35.61 -22.34
C ALA A 436 -4.59 34.85 -23.67
N GLN A 437 -3.57 34.10 -24.10
CA GLN A 437 -3.64 33.22 -25.25
C GLN A 437 -2.92 31.91 -24.95
N ILE A 438 -3.63 30.80 -25.15
CA ILE A 438 -3.05 29.46 -25.07
C ILE A 438 -2.45 29.12 -26.45
N PRO A 439 -1.15 28.81 -26.55
CA PRO A 439 -0.53 28.35 -27.79
C PRO A 439 -1.22 27.11 -28.36
N ALA A 440 -1.13 26.94 -29.69
CA ALA A 440 -1.70 25.78 -30.37
C ALA A 440 -1.11 24.45 -29.87
N ALA A 441 -1.88 23.37 -29.97
CA ALA A 441 -1.47 22.04 -29.56
C ALA A 441 -0.12 21.63 -30.18
N GLY A 442 0.77 21.05 -29.36
CA GLY A 442 2.12 20.63 -29.76
C GLY A 442 3.15 21.77 -29.86
N ARG A 443 2.77 23.04 -29.61
CA ARG A 443 3.72 24.15 -29.44
C ARG A 443 4.17 24.28 -27.98
N PRO A 444 5.36 24.84 -27.70
CA PRO A 444 5.76 25.19 -26.35
C PRO A 444 4.69 26.05 -25.66
N GLY A 445 4.33 25.69 -24.43
CA GLY A 445 3.26 26.32 -23.67
C GLY A 445 1.83 25.97 -24.14
N GLY A 446 1.63 25.12 -25.14
CA GLY A 446 0.32 24.66 -25.60
C GLY A 446 0.01 23.21 -25.17
N PRO A 447 -1.25 22.77 -25.24
CA PRO A 447 -1.67 21.42 -24.88
C PRO A 447 -1.01 20.34 -25.74
N PRO A 448 -0.99 19.06 -25.30
CA PRO A 448 -0.51 17.96 -26.11
C PRO A 448 -1.35 17.81 -27.39
N LEU A 449 -0.75 17.21 -28.44
CA LEU A 449 -1.52 16.76 -29.60
C LEU A 449 -2.46 15.62 -29.19
N PRO A 450 -3.64 15.44 -29.84
CA PRO A 450 -4.55 14.33 -29.56
C PRO A 450 -3.90 12.95 -29.60
N SER A 451 -2.90 12.75 -30.47
CA SER A 451 -2.12 11.51 -30.55
C SER A 451 -1.24 11.24 -29.32
N SER A 452 -1.02 12.24 -28.48
CA SER A 452 -0.23 12.19 -27.24
C SER A 452 -1.10 12.28 -25.99
N PHE A 453 -2.42 12.17 -26.15
CA PHE A 453 -3.32 12.15 -25.01
C PHE A 453 -3.07 10.90 -24.17
N ARG A 454 -3.17 11.08 -22.85
CA ARG A 454 -3.11 10.00 -21.89
C ARG A 454 -4.42 9.93 -21.13
N GLN A 455 -4.65 8.76 -20.54
CA GLN A 455 -5.83 8.48 -19.75
C GLN A 455 -5.40 7.92 -18.41
N PHE A 456 -6.21 8.22 -17.40
CA PHE A 456 -6.04 7.73 -16.03
C PHE A 456 -5.70 6.24 -16.00
N GLY A 457 -4.56 5.87 -15.39
CA GLY A 457 -4.14 4.48 -15.21
C GLY A 457 -3.95 3.70 -16.52
N GLY A 458 -3.72 4.39 -17.64
CA GLY A 458 -3.66 3.78 -18.98
C GLY A 458 -5.00 3.23 -19.46
N ALA A 459 -6.11 3.78 -18.96
CA ALA A 459 -7.45 3.42 -19.40
C ALA A 459 -7.62 3.66 -20.91
N LEU A 460 -8.50 2.87 -21.52
CA LEU A 460 -8.74 2.97 -22.95
C LEU A 460 -9.67 4.13 -23.31
N PHE A 461 -10.38 4.68 -22.34
CA PHE A 461 -11.34 5.78 -22.48
C PHE A 461 -11.28 6.68 -21.24
N ASP A 462 -11.93 7.83 -21.33
CA ASP A 462 -12.01 8.82 -20.24
C ASP A 462 -12.90 8.32 -19.09
N ILE A 463 -12.28 7.61 -18.15
CA ILE A 463 -12.95 7.11 -16.95
C ILE A 463 -13.47 8.26 -16.08
N PRO A 464 -12.69 9.30 -15.75
CA PRO A 464 -13.20 10.46 -15.01
C PRO A 464 -14.46 11.07 -15.63
N GLY A 465 -14.45 11.33 -16.94
CA GLY A 465 -15.61 11.87 -17.66
C GLY A 465 -16.83 10.95 -17.62
N LEU A 466 -16.63 9.62 -17.75
CA LEU A 466 -17.69 8.62 -17.59
C LEU A 466 -18.36 8.70 -16.21
N PHE A 467 -17.57 8.71 -15.13
CA PHE A 467 -18.13 8.78 -13.78
C PHE A 467 -18.82 10.11 -13.53
N GLN A 468 -18.25 11.22 -14.02
CA GLN A 468 -18.89 12.53 -13.92
C GLN A 468 -20.27 12.56 -14.58
N HIS A 469 -20.39 12.04 -15.82
CA HIS A 469 -21.68 11.93 -16.50
C HIS A 469 -22.67 11.12 -15.66
N LEU A 470 -22.25 9.99 -15.12
CA LEU A 470 -23.10 9.12 -14.30
C LEU A 470 -23.52 9.75 -12.96
N TYR A 471 -22.73 10.67 -12.39
CA TYR A 471 -23.18 11.44 -11.22
C TYR A 471 -24.29 12.42 -11.56
N GLN A 472 -24.21 13.06 -12.74
CA GLN A 472 -25.22 14.02 -13.21
C GLN A 472 -26.47 13.33 -13.79
N HIS A 473 -26.28 12.13 -14.33
CA HIS A 473 -27.29 11.33 -15.03
C HIS A 473 -27.28 9.88 -14.52
N PRO A 474 -27.68 9.63 -13.25
CA PRO A 474 -27.63 8.29 -12.66
C PRO A 474 -28.51 7.26 -13.39
N ASP A 475 -29.55 7.71 -14.10
CA ASP A 475 -30.43 6.86 -14.90
C ASP A 475 -29.72 6.19 -16.10
N ASP A 476 -28.57 6.73 -16.53
CA ASP A 476 -27.75 6.14 -17.60
C ASP A 476 -26.86 4.98 -17.11
N LEU A 477 -26.83 4.68 -15.80
CA LEU A 477 -25.98 3.63 -15.22
C LEU A 477 -26.18 2.24 -15.86
N PRO A 478 -27.41 1.75 -16.11
CA PRO A 478 -27.61 0.46 -16.79
C PRO A 478 -27.01 0.46 -18.20
N ARG A 479 -27.21 1.56 -18.95
CA ARG A 479 -26.72 1.72 -20.32
C ARG A 479 -25.19 1.80 -20.35
N ALA A 480 -24.58 2.48 -19.38
CA ALA A 480 -23.13 2.53 -19.22
C ALA A 480 -22.54 1.17 -18.86
N MET A 481 -23.21 0.38 -18.01
CA MET A 481 -22.78 -0.99 -17.69
C MET A 481 -22.80 -1.91 -18.90
N GLU A 482 -23.88 -1.90 -19.68
CA GLU A 482 -23.98 -2.66 -20.92
C GLU A 482 -22.90 -2.25 -21.93
N TRP A 483 -22.70 -0.94 -22.09
CA TRP A 483 -21.65 -0.40 -22.95
C TRP A 483 -20.26 -0.82 -22.49
N MET A 484 -19.94 -0.73 -21.20
CA MET A 484 -18.64 -1.15 -20.67
C MET A 484 -18.40 -2.64 -20.95
N GLN A 485 -19.41 -3.48 -20.72
CA GLN A 485 -19.30 -4.92 -20.96
C GLN A 485 -19.09 -5.24 -22.45
N ALA A 486 -19.81 -4.53 -23.34
CA ALA A 486 -19.63 -4.64 -24.78
C ALA A 486 -18.26 -4.13 -25.23
N ALA A 487 -17.81 -2.98 -24.71
CA ALA A 487 -16.52 -2.38 -25.01
C ALA A 487 -15.37 -3.31 -24.59
N TYR A 488 -15.38 -3.83 -23.35
CA TYR A 488 -14.38 -4.79 -22.89
C TYR A 488 -14.35 -6.05 -23.75
N THR A 489 -15.52 -6.56 -24.15
CA THR A 489 -15.62 -7.74 -25.03
C THR A 489 -15.07 -7.45 -26.43
N ALA A 490 -15.41 -6.30 -27.02
CA ALA A 490 -14.93 -5.89 -28.34
C ALA A 490 -13.41 -5.68 -28.35
N MET A 491 -12.88 -4.99 -27.34
CA MET A 491 -11.45 -4.70 -27.21
C MET A 491 -10.62 -5.96 -26.94
N SER A 492 -11.19 -6.98 -26.29
CA SER A 492 -10.55 -8.30 -26.15
C SER A 492 -10.40 -9.05 -27.48
N LYS A 493 -11.22 -8.71 -28.49
CA LYS A 493 -11.24 -9.35 -29.81
C LYS A 493 -10.46 -8.56 -30.86
N SER A 494 -10.41 -7.24 -30.76
CA SER A 494 -9.65 -6.37 -31.67
C SER A 494 -9.19 -5.09 -30.95
N PRO A 495 -7.88 -4.78 -30.95
CA PRO A 495 -7.37 -3.52 -30.42
C PRO A 495 -7.68 -2.38 -31.42
N GLY A 496 -8.88 -1.81 -31.32
CA GLY A 496 -9.30 -0.58 -31.99
C GLY A 496 -9.49 0.57 -30.98
N PRO A 497 -9.78 1.79 -31.45
CA PRO A 497 -10.18 2.87 -30.56
C PRO A 497 -11.45 2.46 -29.78
N PRO A 498 -11.59 2.89 -28.52
CA PRO A 498 -12.80 2.59 -27.76
C PRO A 498 -14.02 3.10 -28.53
N PRO A 499 -15.18 2.42 -28.41
CA PRO A 499 -16.42 3.00 -28.90
C PRO A 499 -16.66 4.37 -28.23
N LYS A 500 -17.36 5.28 -28.89
CA LYS A 500 -17.83 6.51 -28.23
C LYS A 500 -18.76 6.18 -27.08
N PHE A 501 -18.86 7.06 -26.10
CA PHE A 501 -19.83 6.87 -25.03
C PHE A 501 -21.27 6.87 -25.57
N PRO A 502 -22.21 6.15 -24.93
CA PRO A 502 -23.59 6.04 -25.43
C PRO A 502 -24.33 7.38 -25.61
N TRP A 503 -23.89 8.42 -24.91
CA TRP A 503 -24.46 9.77 -24.95
C TRP A 503 -23.70 10.72 -25.90
N GLU A 504 -22.52 10.33 -26.37
CA GLU A 504 -21.78 11.09 -27.38
C GLU A 504 -22.36 10.75 -28.77
N ARG A 505 -23.09 11.70 -29.36
CA ARG A 505 -23.57 11.57 -30.74
C ARG A 505 -22.46 11.84 -31.75
#